data_AF-A0A2P2IDI3-F1
#
_entry.id   AF-A0A2P2IDI3-F1
#
_cell.length_a   1.000
_cell.length_b   1.000
_cell.length_c   1.000
_cell.angle_alpha   90.00
_cell.angle_beta   90.00
_cell.angle_gamma   90.00
#
_symmetry.space_group_name_H-M   'P 1'
#
loop_
_entity.id
_entity.type
_entity.pdbx_description
1 polymer ?
#
loop_
_entity_poly.entity_id
_entity_poly.type
_entity_poly.pdbx_seq_one_letter_code
_entity_poly.pdbx_strand_id
1 'polypeptide(L)'
;RGYRTSLVQEDLWKLSQECASSTVIHDWDKNWSKSSTKAYKKGESDTRATFNNETEQVHVTGTAGDGKTYISVLPTMVKTFGREFLAGSALKLIYDLMQFVSPQILSWLIDFTDKETDEVEQWKGFFYAGLMFVVAQIQSMILGQYFARTFLVGLKIRTGVISAVYRKALRISSSARKESTVGEIVNLMSVDAQRFMDLTTYLNMLWSAPLQIILALYFLWQILGPS
;
A
#
# COMPACT_ATOMS: atom_id res chain seq x y z
N ARG A 1 -10.07 21.89 -21.49
CA ARG A 1 -11.53 22.09 -21.37
C ARG A 1 -11.88 22.82 -20.07
N GLY A 2 -11.48 22.30 -18.90
CA GLY A 2 -11.79 22.91 -17.58
C GLY A 2 -11.28 24.33 -17.32
N TYR A 3 -10.25 24.82 -18.02
CA TYR A 3 -9.74 26.19 -17.81
C TYR A 3 -10.71 27.30 -18.28
N ARG A 4 -11.54 27.04 -19.30
CA ARG A 4 -12.45 28.04 -19.89
C ARG A 4 -13.93 27.77 -19.62
N THR A 5 -14.28 26.57 -19.17
CA THR A 5 -15.66 26.12 -19.04
C THR A 5 -15.75 25.15 -17.87
N SER A 6 -16.77 25.31 -17.01
CA SER A 6 -17.04 24.37 -15.93
C SER A 6 -17.27 22.97 -16.49
N LEU A 7 -16.58 21.98 -15.93
CA LEU A 7 -16.69 20.58 -16.36
C LEU A 7 -18.03 19.99 -15.94
N VAL A 8 -18.64 19.22 -16.83
CA VAL A 8 -19.88 18.46 -16.56
C VAL A 8 -19.58 16.97 -16.51
N GLN A 9 -20.45 16.15 -15.93
CA GLN A 9 -20.25 14.70 -15.79
C GLN A 9 -19.99 14.00 -17.15
N GLU A 10 -20.57 14.51 -18.24
CA GLU A 10 -20.38 14.00 -19.59
C GLU A 10 -18.96 14.20 -20.15
N ASP A 11 -18.21 15.17 -19.60
CA ASP A 11 -16.82 15.42 -19.99
C ASP A 11 -15.82 14.44 -19.36
N LEU A 12 -16.28 13.61 -18.41
CA LEU A 12 -15.41 12.69 -17.69
C LEU A 12 -15.08 11.48 -18.54
N TRP A 13 -13.79 11.13 -18.57
CA TRP A 13 -13.35 9.90 -19.18
C TRP A 13 -13.87 8.68 -18.43
N LYS A 14 -14.17 7.61 -19.19
CA LYS A 14 -14.42 6.30 -18.61
C LYS A 14 -13.14 5.79 -17.94
N LEU A 15 -13.30 5.13 -16.80
CA LEU A 15 -12.17 4.52 -16.10
C LEU A 15 -11.54 3.40 -16.95
N SER A 16 -10.23 3.20 -16.78
CA SER A 16 -9.53 2.02 -17.30
C SER A 16 -10.15 0.74 -16.73
N GLN A 17 -10.19 -0.34 -17.54
CA GLN A 17 -10.73 -1.64 -17.13
C GLN A 17 -10.02 -2.23 -15.91
N GLU A 18 -8.75 -1.92 -15.70
CA GLU A 18 -7.98 -2.36 -14.52
C GLU A 18 -8.49 -1.74 -13.21
N CYS A 19 -9.09 -0.54 -13.29
CA CYS A 19 -9.69 0.16 -12.15
C CYS A 19 -11.21 -0.06 -12.06
N ALA A 20 -11.79 -0.81 -13.00
CA ALA A 20 -13.21 -1.11 -12.98
C ALA A 20 -13.54 -2.04 -11.80
N SER A 21 -14.65 -1.76 -11.11
CA SER A 21 -15.07 -2.53 -9.94
C SER A 21 -15.28 -4.01 -10.25
N SER A 22 -15.71 -4.35 -11.47
CA SER A 22 -15.88 -5.73 -11.94
C SER A 22 -14.60 -6.55 -11.92
N THR A 23 -13.47 -5.94 -12.29
CA THR A 23 -12.16 -6.60 -12.31
C THR A 23 -11.63 -6.73 -10.89
N VAL A 24 -11.64 -5.61 -10.15
CA VAL A 24 -11.13 -5.55 -8.76
C VAL A 24 -11.86 -6.53 -7.85
N ILE A 25 -13.20 -6.62 -7.96
CA ILE A 25 -13.98 -7.52 -7.11
C ILE A 25 -13.79 -8.99 -7.47
N HIS A 26 -13.55 -9.30 -8.75
CA HIS A 26 -13.28 -10.67 -9.18
C HIS A 26 -11.98 -11.21 -8.57
N ASP A 27 -10.92 -10.40 -8.60
CA ASP A 27 -9.64 -10.77 -7.99
C ASP A 27 -9.73 -10.86 -6.47
N TRP A 28 -10.50 -9.95 -5.85
CA TRP A 28 -10.81 -10.02 -4.43
C TRP A 28 -11.55 -11.31 -4.06
N ASP A 29 -12.65 -11.63 -4.74
CA ASP A 29 -13.49 -12.80 -4.43
C ASP A 29 -12.74 -14.12 -4.61
N LYS A 30 -11.87 -14.20 -5.63
CA LYS A 30 -10.99 -15.35 -5.87
C LYS A 30 -10.04 -15.60 -4.71
N ASN A 31 -9.51 -14.55 -4.08
CA ASN A 31 -8.62 -14.66 -2.93
C ASN A 31 -9.39 -14.82 -1.61
N TRP A 32 -10.53 -14.15 -1.46
CA TRP A 32 -11.40 -14.22 -0.28
C TRP A 32 -11.99 -15.62 -0.10
N SER A 33 -12.48 -16.24 -1.16
CA SER A 33 -13.00 -17.63 -1.13
C SER A 33 -11.93 -18.61 -0.66
N LYS A 34 -10.71 -18.52 -1.17
CA LYS A 34 -9.58 -19.35 -0.73
C LYS A 34 -9.25 -19.16 0.75
N SER A 35 -9.19 -17.91 1.20
CA SER A 35 -8.89 -17.58 2.61
C SER A 35 -10.01 -18.04 3.55
N SER A 36 -11.28 -17.84 3.16
CA SER A 36 -12.44 -18.23 3.96
C SER A 36 -12.64 -19.73 4.04
N THR A 37 -12.48 -20.48 2.94
CA THR A 37 -12.52 -21.95 2.97
C THR A 37 -11.39 -22.52 3.83
N LYS A 38 -10.18 -21.93 3.77
CA LYS A 38 -9.05 -22.36 4.62
C LYS A 38 -9.35 -22.09 6.11
N ALA A 39 -9.92 -20.93 6.43
CA ALA A 39 -10.30 -20.60 7.80
C ALA A 39 -11.40 -21.51 8.34
N TYR A 40 -12.43 -21.80 7.52
CA TYR A 40 -13.52 -22.69 7.89
C TYR A 40 -13.03 -24.12 8.14
N LYS A 41 -12.22 -24.68 7.24
CA LYS A 41 -11.61 -26.02 7.42
C LYS A 41 -10.71 -26.11 8.65
N LYS A 42 -10.02 -25.03 9.01
CA LYS A 42 -9.19 -24.98 10.22
C LYS A 42 -10.04 -24.99 11.49
N GLY A 43 -11.17 -24.29 11.50
CA GLY A 43 -12.13 -24.33 12.61
C GLY A 43 -12.79 -25.70 12.75
N GLU A 44 -13.12 -26.35 11.64
CA GLU A 44 -13.68 -27.70 11.62
C GLU A 44 -12.69 -28.75 12.13
N SER A 45 -11.39 -28.63 11.84
CA SER A 45 -10.36 -29.53 12.37
C SER A 45 -10.10 -29.40 13.88
N ASP A 46 -10.40 -28.24 14.48
CA ASP A 46 -10.30 -28.02 15.94
C ASP A 46 -11.46 -28.66 16.70
N THR A 47 -12.55 -29.02 16.02
CA THR A 47 -13.71 -29.69 16.60
C THR A 47 -13.70 -31.16 16.20
N ARG A 48 -13.23 -32.04 17.08
CA ARG A 48 -13.08 -33.46 16.78
C ARG A 48 -14.06 -34.30 17.60
N ALA A 49 -15.02 -34.93 16.94
CA ALA A 49 -15.89 -35.91 17.60
C ALA A 49 -15.20 -37.29 17.56
N THR A 50 -14.94 -37.86 18.74
CA THR A 50 -14.36 -39.20 18.87
C THR A 50 -15.38 -40.10 19.58
N PHE A 51 -15.76 -41.21 18.95
CA PHE A 51 -16.68 -42.18 19.53
C PHE A 51 -15.89 -43.18 20.38
N ASN A 52 -16.24 -43.33 21.65
CA ASN A 52 -15.64 -44.33 22.52
C ASN A 52 -16.52 -45.60 22.52
N ASN A 53 -16.00 -46.68 21.95
CA ASN A 53 -16.69 -47.98 21.87
C ASN A 53 -16.87 -48.66 23.24
N GLU A 54 -16.06 -48.33 24.25
CA GLU A 54 -16.12 -48.99 25.57
C GLU A 54 -17.19 -48.40 26.48
N THR A 55 -17.48 -47.11 26.33
CA THR A 55 -18.50 -46.40 27.12
C THR A 55 -19.75 -46.06 26.33
N GLU A 56 -19.80 -46.41 25.02
CA GLU A 56 -20.84 -45.99 24.06
C GLU A 56 -21.08 -44.46 24.05
N GLN A 57 -20.08 -43.67 24.46
CA GLN A 57 -20.20 -42.23 24.59
C GLN A 57 -19.41 -41.51 23.49
N VAL A 58 -20.03 -40.45 22.95
CA VAL A 58 -19.39 -39.56 21.99
C VAL A 58 -18.67 -38.47 22.75
N HIS A 59 -17.34 -38.47 22.74
CA HIS A 59 -16.55 -37.39 23.29
C HIS A 59 -16.21 -36.40 22.18
N VAL A 60 -16.86 -35.24 22.19
CA VAL A 60 -16.46 -34.13 21.33
C VAL A 60 -15.32 -33.40 22.03
N THR A 61 -14.11 -33.56 21.52
CA THR A 61 -12.94 -32.79 21.94
C THR A 61 -12.74 -31.62 20.99
N GLY A 62 -12.94 -30.43 21.53
CA GLY A 62 -12.86 -29.17 20.84
C GLY A 62 -13.50 -28.13 21.72
N THR A 63 -12.95 -26.93 21.78
CA THR A 63 -13.69 -25.81 22.31
C THR A 63 -14.91 -25.66 21.40
N ALA A 64 -16.09 -26.07 21.88
CA ALA A 64 -17.36 -25.55 21.38
C ALA A 64 -17.40 -24.07 21.77
N GLY A 65 -16.51 -23.29 21.18
CA GLY A 65 -16.52 -21.86 21.31
C GLY A 65 -17.81 -21.43 20.66
N ASP A 66 -18.65 -20.79 21.46
CA ASP A 66 -19.68 -19.83 21.04
C ASP A 66 -19.08 -18.64 20.23
N GLY A 67 -17.88 -18.82 19.66
CA GLY A 67 -17.02 -17.81 19.10
C GLY A 67 -17.22 -17.75 17.60
N LYS A 68 -17.97 -16.74 17.15
CA LYS A 68 -17.97 -16.25 15.77
C LYS A 68 -16.52 -16.29 15.23
N THR A 69 -16.22 -17.13 14.24
CA THR A 69 -14.87 -17.19 13.66
C THR A 69 -14.62 -15.92 12.86
N TYR A 70 -13.87 -14.97 13.43
CA TYR A 70 -13.53 -13.73 12.76
C TYR A 70 -12.45 -13.97 11.70
N ILE A 71 -12.84 -13.91 10.42
CA ILE A 71 -11.90 -13.99 9.30
C ILE A 71 -11.42 -12.57 9.00
N SER A 72 -10.12 -12.33 9.21
CA SER A 72 -9.52 -11.04 8.89
C SER A 72 -9.53 -10.78 7.38
N VAL A 73 -9.87 -9.56 6.99
CA VAL A 73 -9.86 -9.08 5.59
C VAL A 73 -8.46 -8.68 5.12
N LEU A 74 -7.55 -8.36 6.05
CA LEU A 74 -6.20 -7.86 5.75
C LEU A 74 -5.37 -8.85 4.92
N PRO A 75 -5.31 -10.16 5.23
CA PRO A 75 -4.52 -11.10 4.43
C PRO A 75 -5.00 -11.21 2.98
N THR A 76 -6.32 -11.13 2.77
CA THR A 76 -6.91 -11.16 1.43
C THR A 76 -6.59 -9.88 0.65
N MET A 77 -6.66 -8.73 1.32
CA MET A 77 -6.28 -7.44 0.75
C MET A 77 -4.81 -7.43 0.33
N VAL A 78 -3.91 -7.83 1.22
CA VAL A 78 -2.46 -7.91 0.96
C VAL A 78 -2.18 -8.89 -0.19
N LYS A 79 -2.85 -10.03 -0.24
CA LYS A 79 -2.64 -11.00 -1.34
C LYS A 79 -3.14 -10.51 -2.70
N THR A 80 -4.19 -9.68 -2.71
CA THR A 80 -4.78 -9.16 -3.95
C THR A 80 -4.01 -7.97 -4.49
N PHE A 81 -3.67 -7.00 -3.63
CA PHE A 81 -3.07 -5.73 -4.05
C PHE A 81 -1.57 -5.61 -3.74
N GLY A 82 -1.01 -6.56 -2.96
CA GLY A 82 0.36 -6.47 -2.44
C GLY A 82 1.44 -6.47 -3.52
N ARG A 83 1.23 -7.13 -4.66
CA ARG A 83 2.21 -7.11 -5.77
C ARG A 83 2.32 -5.71 -6.40
N GLU A 84 1.19 -5.04 -6.62
CA GLU A 84 1.16 -3.68 -7.14
C GLU A 84 1.70 -2.68 -6.12
N PHE A 85 1.34 -2.88 -4.84
CA PHE A 85 1.87 -2.10 -3.74
C PHE A 85 3.40 -2.21 -3.64
N LEU A 86 3.95 -3.43 -3.69
CA LEU A 86 5.39 -3.67 -3.62
C LEU A 86 6.15 -3.03 -4.78
N ALA A 87 5.57 -3.03 -5.99
CA ALA A 87 6.14 -2.31 -7.12
C ALA A 87 6.22 -0.80 -6.87
N GLY A 88 5.20 -0.22 -6.20
CA GLY A 88 5.23 1.17 -5.73
C GLY A 88 6.31 1.39 -4.66
N SER A 89 6.40 0.50 -3.66
CA SER A 89 7.42 0.56 -2.60
C SER A 89 8.85 0.49 -3.15
N ALA A 90 9.09 -0.32 -4.19
CA ALA A 90 10.39 -0.41 -4.84
C ALA A 90 10.79 0.93 -5.50
N LEU A 91 9.85 1.60 -6.17
CA LEU A 91 10.10 2.95 -6.72
C LEU A 91 10.40 3.96 -5.62
N LYS A 92 9.71 3.86 -4.47
CA LYS A 92 9.99 4.73 -3.32
C LYS A 92 11.40 4.51 -2.77
N LEU A 93 11.85 3.25 -2.72
CA LEU A 93 13.19 2.91 -2.25
C LEU A 93 14.26 3.53 -3.17
N ILE A 94 14.06 3.42 -4.49
CA ILE A 94 14.97 4.02 -5.48
C ILE A 94 15.01 5.54 -5.30
N TYR A 95 13.86 6.19 -5.14
CA TYR A 95 13.78 7.62 -4.86
C TYR A 95 14.57 8.00 -3.59
N ASP A 96 14.40 7.24 -2.50
CA ASP A 96 15.07 7.51 -1.24
C ASP A 96 16.58 7.43 -1.33
N LEU A 97 17.10 6.46 -2.10
CA LEU A 97 18.53 6.36 -2.36
C LEU A 97 19.02 7.52 -3.24
N MET A 98 18.27 7.89 -4.28
CA MET A 98 18.62 9.00 -5.17
C MET A 98 18.63 10.35 -4.44
N GLN A 99 17.81 10.52 -3.39
CA GLN A 99 17.77 11.76 -2.62
C GLN A 99 19.13 12.10 -1.99
N PHE A 100 19.97 11.10 -1.69
CA PHE A 100 21.33 11.29 -1.15
C PHE A 100 22.41 11.48 -2.23
N VAL A 101 22.09 11.28 -3.51
CA VAL A 101 23.03 11.57 -4.61
C VAL A 101 23.22 13.07 -4.79
N SER A 102 22.16 13.86 -4.58
CA SER A 102 22.20 15.33 -4.68
C SER A 102 23.25 16.00 -3.78
N PRO A 103 23.29 15.74 -2.45
CA PRO A 103 24.33 16.33 -1.59
C PRO A 103 25.74 15.84 -1.94
N GLN A 104 25.91 14.62 -2.46
CA GLN A 104 27.23 14.11 -2.86
C GLN A 104 27.78 14.87 -4.07
N ILE A 105 26.94 15.12 -5.09
CA ILE A 105 27.37 15.92 -6.26
C ILE A 105 27.66 17.36 -5.84
N LEU A 106 26.88 17.91 -4.89
CA LEU A 106 27.13 19.23 -4.35
C LEU A 106 28.50 19.31 -3.64
N SER A 107 28.88 18.28 -2.88
CA SER A 107 30.22 18.19 -2.27
C SER A 107 31.33 18.24 -3.33
N TRP A 108 31.19 17.48 -4.43
CA TRP A 108 32.16 17.52 -5.52
C TRP A 108 32.22 18.87 -6.24
N LEU A 109 31.10 19.59 -6.30
CA LEU A 109 31.06 20.94 -6.87
C LEU A 109 31.74 21.95 -5.95
N ILE A 110 31.59 21.81 -4.63
CA ILE A 110 32.31 22.63 -3.63
C ILE A 110 33.81 22.35 -3.73
N ASP A 111 34.23 21.07 -3.74
CA ASP A 111 35.64 20.67 -3.89
C ASP A 111 36.26 21.15 -5.22
N PHE A 112 35.46 21.28 -6.27
CA PHE A 112 35.88 21.87 -7.55
C PHE A 112 36.09 23.39 -7.43
N THR A 113 35.28 24.07 -6.62
CA THR A 113 35.33 25.53 -6.44
C THR A 113 36.49 25.95 -5.53
N ASP A 114 36.88 25.09 -4.58
CA ASP A 114 37.98 25.37 -3.63
C ASP A 114 39.39 25.25 -4.25
N LYS A 115 39.52 24.67 -5.45
CA LYS A 115 40.81 24.56 -6.16
C LYS A 115 41.09 25.82 -6.99
N GLU A 116 42.34 26.26 -7.03
CA GLU A 116 42.74 27.41 -7.85
C GLU A 116 42.39 27.18 -9.33
N THR A 117 41.84 28.21 -9.96
CA THR A 117 41.22 28.16 -11.30
C THR A 117 42.18 27.73 -12.41
N ASP A 118 43.49 27.81 -12.19
CA ASP A 118 44.52 27.42 -13.15
C ASP A 118 44.83 25.90 -13.14
N GLU A 119 44.43 25.13 -12.12
CA GLU A 119 44.73 23.69 -12.03
C GLU A 119 43.59 22.78 -12.54
N VAL A 120 42.39 23.31 -12.79
CA VAL A 120 41.19 22.47 -13.04
C VAL A 120 40.45 22.85 -14.33
N GLU A 121 40.20 21.85 -15.16
CA GLU A 121 39.49 22.01 -16.43
C GLU A 121 38.02 22.42 -16.19
N GLN A 122 37.63 23.59 -16.72
CA GLN A 122 36.30 24.21 -16.51
C GLN A 122 35.10 23.33 -16.91
N TRP A 123 35.28 22.41 -17.85
CA TRP A 123 34.22 21.50 -18.30
C TRP A 123 33.68 20.61 -17.17
N LYS A 124 34.50 20.32 -16.15
CA LYS A 124 34.10 19.48 -14.99
C LYS A 124 33.02 20.16 -14.16
N GLY A 125 33.10 21.47 -13.96
CA GLY A 125 32.07 22.25 -13.26
C GLY A 125 30.73 22.23 -13.99
N PHE A 126 30.75 22.48 -15.32
CA PHE A 126 29.55 22.38 -16.15
C PHE A 126 28.96 20.95 -16.17
N PHE A 127 29.82 19.93 -16.17
CA PHE A 127 29.39 18.54 -16.07
C PHE A 127 28.68 18.24 -14.75
N TYR A 128 29.23 18.64 -13.60
CA TYR A 128 28.58 18.44 -12.30
C TYR A 128 27.25 19.20 -12.19
N ALA A 129 27.19 20.45 -12.64
CA ALA A 129 25.93 21.21 -12.66
C ALA A 129 24.87 20.56 -13.56
N GLY A 130 25.26 20.10 -14.75
CA GLY A 130 24.37 19.36 -15.65
C GLY A 130 23.90 18.03 -15.03
N LEU A 131 24.80 17.31 -14.35
CA LEU A 131 24.47 16.07 -13.65
C LEU A 131 23.45 16.31 -12.53
N MET A 132 23.61 17.36 -11.71
CA MET A 132 22.64 17.73 -10.67
C MET A 132 21.26 17.99 -11.26
N PHE A 133 21.19 18.72 -12.38
CA PHE A 133 19.93 18.98 -13.07
C PHE A 133 19.26 17.68 -13.52
N VAL A 134 19.98 16.80 -14.19
CA VAL A 134 19.46 15.51 -14.67
C VAL A 134 18.98 14.64 -13.50
N VAL A 135 19.77 14.54 -12.42
CA VAL A 135 19.39 13.79 -11.21
C VAL A 135 18.11 14.35 -10.60
N ALA A 136 17.96 15.67 -10.49
CA ALA A 136 16.76 16.31 -9.96
C ALA A 136 15.51 16.02 -10.81
N GLN A 137 15.64 16.03 -12.15
CA GLN A 137 14.53 15.69 -13.05
C GLN A 137 14.11 14.22 -12.89
N ILE A 138 15.07 13.29 -12.87
CA ILE A 138 14.80 11.86 -12.68
C ILE A 138 14.14 11.63 -11.32
N GLN A 139 14.65 12.25 -10.26
CA GLN A 139 14.08 12.17 -8.91
C GLN A 139 12.61 12.64 -8.90
N SER A 140 12.31 13.77 -9.53
CA SER A 140 10.94 14.30 -9.64
C SER A 140 10.01 13.35 -10.41
N MET A 141 10.48 12.79 -11.53
CA MET A 141 9.72 11.81 -12.30
C MET A 141 9.43 10.54 -11.51
N ILE A 142 10.42 9.98 -10.82
CA ILE A 142 10.24 8.77 -9.99
C ILE A 142 9.23 9.04 -8.87
N LEU A 143 9.32 10.19 -8.21
CA LEU A 143 8.40 10.58 -7.15
C LEU A 143 6.96 10.70 -7.67
N GLY A 144 6.77 11.34 -8.82
CA GLY A 144 5.47 11.43 -9.48
C GLY A 144 4.89 10.06 -9.83
N GLN A 145 5.70 9.16 -10.39
CA GLN A 145 5.29 7.79 -10.71
C GLN A 145 4.95 6.97 -9.45
N TYR A 146 5.71 7.15 -8.37
CA TYR A 146 5.42 6.56 -7.08
C TYR A 146 4.05 7.01 -6.54
N PHE A 147 3.77 8.31 -6.54
CA PHE A 147 2.49 8.84 -6.07
C PHE A 147 1.32 8.33 -6.92
N ALA A 148 1.46 8.38 -8.25
CA ALA A 148 0.43 7.89 -9.17
C ALA A 148 0.10 6.41 -8.92
N ARG A 149 1.11 5.55 -8.80
CA ARG A 149 0.92 4.12 -8.55
C ARG A 149 0.31 3.85 -7.18
N THR A 150 0.83 4.47 -6.13
CA THR A 150 0.33 4.26 -4.75
C THR A 150 -1.11 4.72 -4.61
N PHE A 151 -1.47 5.85 -5.23
CA PHE A 151 -2.83 6.35 -5.25
C PHE A 151 -3.79 5.41 -5.99
N LEU A 152 -3.37 4.87 -7.15
CA LEU A 152 -4.16 3.89 -7.89
C LEU A 152 -4.39 2.61 -7.09
N VAL A 153 -3.36 2.11 -6.40
CA VAL A 153 -3.49 0.93 -5.51
C VAL A 153 -4.45 1.23 -4.36
N GLY A 154 -4.34 2.40 -3.72
CA GLY A 154 -5.27 2.83 -2.66
C GLY A 154 -6.71 2.93 -3.16
N LEU A 155 -6.92 3.44 -4.38
CA LEU A 155 -8.23 3.50 -5.02
C LEU A 155 -8.81 2.09 -5.27
N LYS A 156 -8.00 1.16 -5.80
CA LYS A 156 -8.41 -0.24 -6.00
C LYS A 156 -8.81 -0.90 -4.68
N ILE A 157 -8.04 -0.68 -3.61
CA ILE A 157 -8.36 -1.17 -2.26
C ILE A 157 -9.72 -0.63 -1.82
N ARG A 158 -9.94 0.68 -1.90
CA ARG A 158 -11.22 1.32 -1.54
C ARG A 158 -12.38 0.74 -2.32
N THR A 159 -12.26 0.64 -3.65
CA THR A 159 -13.30 0.05 -4.51
C THR A 159 -13.59 -1.40 -4.16
N GLY A 160 -12.56 -2.20 -3.87
CA GLY A 160 -12.70 -3.59 -3.46
C GLY A 160 -13.45 -3.73 -2.12
N VAL A 161 -13.07 -2.94 -1.12
CA VAL A 161 -13.72 -2.93 0.20
C VAL A 161 -15.20 -2.53 0.07
N ILE A 162 -15.49 -1.41 -0.61
CA ILE A 162 -16.89 -0.96 -0.82
C ILE A 162 -17.71 -2.03 -1.53
N SER A 163 -17.17 -2.63 -2.59
CA SER A 163 -17.88 -3.67 -3.36
C SER A 163 -18.14 -4.93 -2.54
N ALA A 164 -17.18 -5.37 -1.72
CA ALA A 164 -17.32 -6.53 -0.85
C ALA A 164 -18.37 -6.29 0.24
N VAL A 165 -18.34 -5.10 0.87
CA VAL A 165 -19.29 -4.70 1.91
C VAL A 165 -20.70 -4.60 1.35
N TYR A 166 -20.86 -3.97 0.19
CA TYR A 166 -22.14 -3.86 -0.50
C TYR A 166 -22.74 -5.24 -0.82
N ARG A 167 -21.95 -6.15 -1.41
CA ARG A 167 -22.38 -7.53 -1.70
C ARG A 167 -22.79 -8.29 -0.43
N LYS A 168 -22.05 -8.10 0.67
CA LYS A 168 -22.37 -8.75 1.95
C LYS A 168 -23.65 -8.18 2.57
N ALA A 169 -23.86 -6.87 2.51
CA ALA A 169 -25.06 -6.20 3.01
C ALA A 169 -26.34 -6.66 2.30
N LEU A 170 -26.25 -7.02 1.01
CA LEU A 170 -27.35 -7.58 0.24
C LEU A 170 -27.66 -9.06 0.57
N ARG A 171 -26.71 -9.81 1.16
CA ARG A 171 -26.83 -11.25 1.44
C ARG A 171 -26.96 -11.58 2.93
N ILE A 172 -26.94 -10.58 3.81
CA ILE A 172 -27.02 -10.78 5.25
C ILE A 172 -28.43 -11.23 5.67
N SER A 173 -28.54 -12.18 6.61
CA SER A 173 -29.82 -12.67 7.11
C SER A 173 -30.52 -11.62 7.97
N SER A 174 -31.85 -11.72 8.11
CA SER A 174 -32.64 -10.78 8.92
C SER A 174 -32.18 -10.69 10.38
N SER A 175 -31.71 -11.81 10.96
CA SER A 175 -31.15 -11.84 12.32
C SER A 175 -29.84 -11.07 12.43
N ALA A 176 -28.91 -11.26 11.48
CA ALA A 176 -27.64 -10.54 11.47
C ALA A 176 -27.80 -9.07 11.04
N ARG A 177 -28.84 -8.72 10.28
CA ARG A 177 -29.21 -7.33 9.97
C ARG A 177 -29.69 -6.56 11.21
N LYS A 178 -30.17 -7.24 12.26
CA LYS A 178 -30.49 -6.59 13.54
C LYS A 178 -29.23 -6.22 14.35
N GLU A 179 -28.12 -6.93 14.12
CA GLU A 179 -26.83 -6.66 14.78
C GLU A 179 -26.03 -5.53 14.11
N SER A 180 -26.34 -5.15 12.87
CA SER A 180 -25.64 -4.09 12.14
C SER A 180 -26.63 -3.11 11.51
N THR A 181 -26.59 -1.87 11.97
CA THR A 181 -27.45 -0.79 11.48
C THR A 181 -27.04 -0.37 10.06
N VAL A 182 -28.00 0.19 9.32
CA VAL A 182 -27.72 0.76 7.98
C VAL A 182 -26.67 1.87 8.08
N GLY A 183 -26.67 2.65 9.16
CA GLY A 183 -25.69 3.70 9.42
C GLY A 183 -24.27 3.18 9.56
N GLU A 184 -24.07 2.09 10.30
CA GLU A 184 -22.74 1.46 10.44
C GLU A 184 -22.22 0.93 9.10
N ILE A 185 -23.07 0.30 8.30
CA ILE A 185 -22.70 -0.20 6.97
C ILE A 185 -22.28 0.96 6.04
N VAL A 186 -23.01 2.07 6.09
CA VAL A 186 -22.67 3.27 5.31
C VAL A 186 -21.37 3.91 5.80
N ASN A 187 -21.17 3.99 7.12
CA ASN A 187 -19.93 4.50 7.72
C ASN A 187 -18.72 3.66 7.29
N LEU A 188 -18.88 2.34 7.25
CA LEU A 188 -17.82 1.42 6.82
C LEU A 188 -17.47 1.60 5.32
N MET A 189 -18.47 1.90 4.47
CA MET A 189 -18.24 2.22 3.05
C MET A 189 -17.65 3.61 2.80
N SER A 190 -17.97 4.59 3.66
CA SER A 190 -17.54 5.98 3.47
C SER A 190 -16.22 6.30 4.19
N VAL A 191 -16.17 6.08 5.50
CA VAL A 191 -15.05 6.45 6.37
C VAL A 191 -13.97 5.38 6.34
N ASP A 192 -14.31 4.13 6.65
CA ASP A 192 -13.27 3.09 6.82
C ASP A 192 -12.59 2.77 5.49
N ALA A 193 -13.36 2.67 4.40
CA ALA A 193 -12.80 2.46 3.07
C ALA A 193 -11.89 3.61 2.61
N GLN A 194 -12.20 4.86 2.98
CA GLN A 194 -11.31 6.00 2.73
C GLN A 194 -10.03 5.90 3.55
N ARG A 195 -10.13 5.53 4.83
CA ARG A 195 -8.96 5.35 5.70
C ARG A 195 -7.99 4.30 5.16
N PHE A 196 -8.48 3.20 4.58
CA PHE A 196 -7.61 2.21 3.93
C PHE A 196 -6.83 2.78 2.73
N MET A 197 -7.48 3.61 1.93
CA MET A 197 -6.82 4.30 0.80
C MET A 197 -5.72 5.24 1.30
N ASP A 198 -6.02 6.07 2.30
CA ASP A 198 -5.05 7.01 2.86
C ASP A 198 -3.87 6.28 3.51
N LEU A 199 -4.16 5.23 4.30
CA LEU A 199 -3.17 4.40 4.98
C LEU A 199 -2.19 3.75 4.00
N THR A 200 -2.64 3.36 2.81
CA THR A 200 -1.78 2.79 1.76
C THR A 200 -0.63 3.74 1.42
N THR A 201 -0.87 5.05 1.41
CA THR A 201 0.18 6.04 1.12
C THR A 201 1.14 6.21 2.31
N TYR A 202 0.61 6.22 3.53
CA TYR A 202 1.42 6.36 4.75
C TYR A 202 2.23 5.11 5.10
N LEU A 203 1.80 3.92 4.71
CA LEU A 203 2.53 2.66 4.98
C LEU A 203 3.96 2.70 4.43
N ASN A 204 4.16 3.33 3.27
CA ASN A 204 5.50 3.46 2.70
C ASN A 204 6.40 4.40 3.51
N MET A 205 5.82 5.40 4.18
CA MET A 205 6.55 6.33 5.03
C MET A 205 7.11 5.63 6.28
N LEU A 206 6.43 4.58 6.77
CA LEU A 206 6.81 3.88 8.00
C LEU A 206 8.20 3.23 7.92
N TRP A 207 8.56 2.67 6.76
CA TRP A 207 9.89 2.07 6.55
C TRP A 207 10.86 3.07 5.89
N SER A 208 10.35 3.97 5.07
CA SER A 208 11.15 4.97 4.35
C SER A 208 11.77 6.00 5.30
N ALA A 209 11.00 6.53 6.26
CA ALA A 209 11.50 7.57 7.17
C ALA A 209 12.68 7.07 8.05
N PRO A 210 12.63 5.89 8.70
CA PRO A 210 13.78 5.35 9.41
C PRO A 210 15.01 5.16 8.50
N LEU A 211 14.81 4.65 7.28
CA LEU A 211 15.88 4.48 6.30
C LEU A 211 16.54 5.82 5.94
N GLN A 212 15.73 6.85 5.69
CA GLN A 212 16.23 8.20 5.42
C GLN A 212 17.02 8.77 6.60
N ILE A 213 16.52 8.61 7.83
CA ILE A 213 17.21 9.07 9.04
C ILE A 213 18.56 8.36 9.19
N ILE A 214 18.60 7.04 9.03
CA ILE A 214 19.84 6.24 9.15
C ILE A 214 20.87 6.69 8.10
N LEU A 215 20.45 6.82 6.83
CA LEU A 215 21.35 7.25 5.75
C LEU A 215 21.83 8.69 5.95
N ALA A 216 20.95 9.60 6.37
CA ALA A 216 21.32 10.98 6.65
C ALA A 216 22.36 11.07 7.78
N LEU A 217 22.15 10.33 8.87
CA LEU A 217 23.11 10.27 9.98
C LEU A 217 24.44 9.64 9.55
N TYR A 218 24.40 8.60 8.70
CA TYR A 218 25.61 7.98 8.17
C TYR A 218 26.46 8.95 7.34
N PHE A 219 25.85 9.67 6.38
CA PHE A 219 26.57 10.66 5.58
C PHE A 219 27.07 11.84 6.40
N LEU A 220 26.27 12.30 7.37
CA LEU A 220 26.68 13.36 8.29
C LEU A 220 27.87 12.94 9.16
N TRP A 221 27.87 11.70 9.64
CA TRP A 221 28.99 11.13 10.40
C TRP A 221 30.26 11.00 9.55
N GLN A 222 30.16 10.70 8.25
CA GLN A 222 31.32 10.71 7.35
C GLN A 222 31.94 12.10 7.19
N ILE A 223 31.12 13.16 7.21
CA ILE A 223 31.61 14.55 7.04
C ILE A 223 32.21 15.09 8.34
N LEU A 224 31.59 14.83 9.50
CA LEU A 224 32.01 15.38 10.79
C LEU A 224 33.02 14.49 11.55
N GLY A 225 33.08 13.20 11.23
CA GLY A 225 33.86 12.21 11.96
C GLY A 225 33.23 11.84 13.33
N PRO A 226 33.74 10.78 13.98
CA PRO A 226 33.46 10.53 15.39
C PRO A 226 34.13 11.63 16.22
N SER A 227 33.34 12.39 16.97
CA SER A 227 33.83 13.28 18.03
C SER A 227 34.70 12.54 19.04
#